data_AF-J6HLY1-F1
#
_entry.id   AF-J6HLY1-F1
#
_cell.length_a   1.000
_cell.length_b   1.000
_cell.length_c   1.000
_cell.angle_alpha   90.00
_cell.angle_beta   90.00
_cell.angle_gamma   90.00
#
_symmetry.space_group_name_H-M   'P 1'
#
loop_
_entity.id
_entity.type
_entity.pdbx_description
1 polymer ?
#
loop_
_entity_poly.entity_id
_entity_poly.type
_entity_poly.pdbx_seq_one_letter_code
_entity_poly.pdbx_strand_id
1 'polypeptide(L)'
;MDKNIHILNDLIEIYKKLLPHKDILDLKKSFKYNEDQVDSVLSYFKNMNPSNTKTASQNKKKSNLPELNSRKDAEEYYLKNMIHDKSDKKSKQKIIDNYYLEDLRKLYFLIFSSNSKDKKIIILEKLEQYFENISRAKNL
;
A
#
# COMPACT_ATOMS: atom_id res chain seq x y z
N MET A 1 -28.03 -5.57 20.17
CA MET A 1 -27.80 -5.04 18.81
C MET A 1 -26.32 -4.71 18.69
N ASP A 2 -25.65 -5.22 17.66
CA ASP A 2 -24.21 -5.04 17.48
C ASP A 2 -23.82 -3.57 17.41
N LYS A 3 -22.86 -3.15 18.24
CA LYS A 3 -22.30 -1.79 18.28
C LYS A 3 -21.89 -1.28 16.88
N ASN A 4 -21.49 -2.19 16.00
CA ASN A 4 -21.09 -1.92 14.62
C ASN A 4 -22.28 -1.48 13.74
N ILE A 5 -23.48 -2.02 13.97
CA ILE A 5 -24.69 -1.63 13.23
C ILE A 5 -25.12 -0.21 13.61
N HIS A 6 -24.97 0.16 14.88
CA HIS A 6 -25.25 1.53 15.33
C HIS A 6 -24.31 2.55 14.67
N ILE A 7 -23.00 2.27 14.65
CA ILE A 7 -22.02 3.14 13.98
C ILE A 7 -22.35 3.29 12.50
N LEU A 8 -22.73 2.20 11.82
CA LEU A 8 -23.10 2.25 10.40
C LEU A 8 -24.36 3.10 10.16
N ASN A 9 -25.38 2.97 11.01
CA ASN A 9 -26.58 3.83 10.93
C ASN A 9 -26.20 5.31 11.09
N ASP A 10 -25.37 5.65 12.08
CA ASP A 10 -24.96 7.03 12.33
C ASP A 10 -24.20 7.61 11.13
N LEU A 11 -23.29 6.83 10.53
CA LEU A 11 -22.55 7.23 9.33
C LEU A 11 -23.47 7.48 8.13
N ILE A 12 -24.48 6.62 7.94
CA ILE A 12 -25.45 6.76 6.86
C ILE A 12 -26.34 7.99 7.09
N GLU A 13 -26.79 8.24 8.31
CA GLU A 13 -27.56 9.45 8.62
C GLU A 13 -26.76 10.72 8.35
N ILE A 14 -25.49 10.75 8.77
CA ILE A 14 -24.60 11.89 8.49
C ILE A 14 -24.44 12.08 6.99
N TYR A 15 -24.23 10.99 6.23
CA TYR A 15 -24.12 11.04 4.79
C TYR A 15 -25.38 11.64 4.14
N LYS A 16 -26.57 11.18 4.53
CA LYS A 16 -27.84 11.68 4.01
C LYS A 16 -28.06 13.15 4.33
N LYS A 17 -27.75 13.58 5.55
CA LYS A 17 -27.87 14.99 5.96
C LYS A 17 -26.96 15.91 5.14
N LEU A 18 -25.77 15.43 4.75
CA LEU A 18 -24.81 16.22 3.97
C LEU A 18 -25.06 16.18 2.45
N LEU A 19 -25.76 15.16 1.95
CA LEU A 19 -25.99 14.94 0.52
C LEU A 19 -26.67 16.14 -0.20
N PRO A 20 -27.71 16.80 0.36
CA PRO A 20 -28.30 18.00 -0.24
C PRO A 20 -27.35 19.21 -0.27
N HIS A 21 -26.33 19.22 0.60
CA HIS A 21 -25.38 20.32 0.75
C HIS A 21 -24.04 20.05 0.06
N LYS A 22 -23.93 18.96 -0.70
CA LYS A 22 -22.68 18.54 -1.36
C LYS A 22 -22.08 19.62 -2.29
N ASP A 23 -22.94 20.48 -2.85
CA ASP A 23 -22.54 21.56 -3.75
C ASP A 23 -21.98 22.77 -2.99
N ILE A 24 -22.48 23.02 -1.77
CA ILE A 24 -22.01 24.08 -0.88
C ILE A 24 -20.65 23.72 -0.28
N LEU A 25 -20.42 22.44 -0.03
CA LEU A 25 -19.19 21.93 0.59
C LEU A 25 -18.06 21.63 -0.41
N ASP A 26 -18.27 21.83 -1.71
CA ASP A 26 -17.36 21.39 -2.79
C ASP A 26 -17.00 19.88 -2.72
N LEU A 27 -17.92 19.06 -2.20
CA LEU A 27 -17.73 17.62 -1.97
C LEU A 27 -18.36 16.77 -3.07
N LYS A 28 -18.67 17.33 -4.24
CA LYS A 28 -19.33 16.65 -5.36
C LYS A 28 -18.70 15.30 -5.72
N LYS A 29 -17.36 15.21 -5.69
CA LYS A 29 -16.61 13.98 -5.99
C LYS A 29 -16.66 12.92 -4.88
N SER A 30 -16.98 13.34 -3.66
CA SER A 30 -17.06 12.49 -2.46
C SER A 30 -18.46 11.90 -2.27
N PHE A 31 -19.51 12.60 -2.71
CA PHE A 31 -20.90 12.13 -2.68
C PHE A 31 -21.29 11.38 -3.98
N LYS A 32 -20.72 10.18 -4.15
CA LYS A 32 -20.91 9.35 -5.36
C LYS A 32 -22.22 8.57 -5.40
N TYR A 33 -22.89 8.40 -4.27
CA TYR A 33 -24.07 7.54 -4.14
C TYR A 33 -25.30 8.39 -3.85
N ASN A 34 -26.44 7.99 -4.41
CA ASN A 34 -27.73 8.60 -4.09
C ASN A 34 -28.33 7.96 -2.81
N GLU A 35 -29.44 8.50 -2.33
CA GLU A 35 -30.06 8.06 -1.08
C GLU A 35 -30.47 6.58 -1.12
N ASP A 36 -31.10 6.15 -2.20
CA ASP A 36 -31.55 4.75 -2.39
C ASP A 36 -30.37 3.77 -2.38
N GLN A 37 -29.25 4.14 -2.99
CA GLN A 37 -28.03 3.33 -3.00
C GLN A 37 -27.44 3.20 -1.59
N VAL A 38 -27.47 4.26 -0.79
CA VAL A 38 -26.96 4.23 0.58
C VAL A 38 -27.88 3.39 1.49
N ASP A 39 -29.20 3.45 1.33
CA ASP A 39 -30.13 2.61 2.09
C ASP A 39 -29.99 1.12 1.76
N SER A 40 -29.66 0.79 0.51
CA SER A 40 -29.40 -0.59 0.10
C SER A 40 -28.17 -1.20 0.78
N VAL A 41 -27.20 -0.39 1.20
CA VAL A 41 -26.03 -0.83 1.96
C VAL A 41 -26.45 -1.26 3.37
N LEU A 42 -27.36 -0.52 4.00
CA LEU A 42 -27.82 -0.86 5.34
C LEU A 42 -28.61 -2.17 5.36
N SER A 43 -29.47 -2.39 4.36
CA SER A 43 -30.23 -3.63 4.23
C SER A 43 -29.32 -4.82 3.92
N TYR A 44 -28.26 -4.62 3.13
CA TYR A 44 -27.23 -5.63 2.92
C TYR A 44 -26.58 -6.06 4.23
N PHE A 45 -26.07 -5.13 5.04
CA PHE A 45 -25.39 -5.47 6.31
C PHE A 45 -26.32 -6.02 7.39
N LYS A 46 -27.59 -5.57 7.44
CA LYS A 46 -28.60 -6.11 8.36
C LYS A 46 -28.99 -7.56 8.05
N ASN A 47 -28.97 -7.93 6.76
CA ASN A 47 -29.37 -9.25 6.29
C ASN A 47 -28.18 -10.18 6.00
N MET A 48 -26.94 -9.71 6.25
CA MET A 48 -25.73 -10.48 5.98
C MET A 48 -25.45 -11.45 7.13
N ASN A 49 -25.59 -12.75 6.86
CA ASN A 49 -25.02 -13.77 7.74
C ASN A 49 -23.48 -13.73 7.64
N PRO A 50 -22.74 -13.58 8.75
CA PRO A 50 -21.28 -13.45 8.72
C PRO A 50 -20.55 -14.68 8.14
N SER A 51 -21.22 -15.83 8.00
CA SER A 51 -20.66 -17.06 7.43
C SER A 51 -20.51 -17.07 5.90
N ASN A 52 -21.13 -16.14 5.17
CA ASN A 52 -21.14 -16.14 3.70
C ASN A 52 -20.17 -15.14 3.05
N THR A 53 -19.25 -14.56 3.82
CA THR A 53 -18.11 -13.87 3.22
C THR A 53 -17.13 -14.91 2.66
N LYS A 54 -17.37 -15.37 1.43
CA LYS A 54 -16.25 -15.76 0.57
C LYS A 54 -15.42 -14.50 0.42
N THR A 55 -14.42 -14.33 1.28
CA THR A 55 -13.31 -13.44 0.99
C THR A 55 -12.85 -13.83 -0.40
N ALA A 56 -13.02 -12.94 -1.37
CA ALA A 56 -12.40 -13.13 -2.65
C ALA A 56 -10.91 -13.28 -2.33
N SER A 57 -10.41 -14.51 -2.43
CA SER A 57 -8.99 -14.78 -2.39
C SER A 57 -8.43 -14.05 -3.60
N GLN A 58 -8.07 -12.78 -3.41
CA GLN A 58 -7.10 -12.15 -4.27
C GLN A 58 -5.93 -13.11 -4.22
N ASN A 59 -5.58 -13.71 -5.36
CA ASN A 59 -4.31 -14.40 -5.52
C ASN A 59 -3.21 -13.39 -5.17
N LYS A 60 -2.89 -13.28 -3.88
CA LYS A 60 -1.85 -12.42 -3.36
C LYS A 60 -0.59 -13.04 -3.93
N LYS A 61 -0.06 -12.42 -4.98
CA LYS A 61 1.26 -12.75 -5.50
C LYS A 61 2.18 -12.83 -4.30
N LYS A 62 2.72 -14.03 -4.05
CA LYS A 62 3.59 -14.29 -2.91
C LYS A 62 4.77 -13.33 -3.05
N SER A 63 4.87 -12.36 -2.14
CA SER A 63 5.95 -11.38 -2.11
C SER A 63 7.28 -12.14 -2.05
N ASN A 64 8.27 -11.65 -2.80
CA ASN A 64 9.63 -12.20 -2.74
C ASN A 64 10.49 -11.49 -1.68
N LEU A 65 9.92 -10.47 -1.01
CA LEU A 65 10.52 -9.83 0.15
C LEU A 65 10.08 -10.56 1.43
N PRO A 66 11.01 -11.00 2.29
CA PRO A 66 10.64 -11.52 3.59
C PRO A 66 9.97 -10.44 4.46
N GLU A 67 9.39 -10.85 5.58
CA GLU A 67 8.96 -9.89 6.60
C GLU A 67 10.18 -9.22 7.22
N LEU A 68 10.31 -7.93 6.94
CA LEU A 68 11.32 -7.04 7.49
C LEU A 68 10.61 -6.03 8.41
N ASN A 69 11.06 -5.96 9.66
CA ASN A 69 10.39 -5.17 10.70
C ASN A 69 11.18 -3.94 11.13
N SER A 70 12.45 -3.83 10.73
CA SER A 70 13.29 -2.69 11.06
C SER A 70 14.09 -2.18 9.86
N ARG A 71 14.58 -0.95 9.97
CA ARG A 71 15.54 -0.37 9.02
C ARG A 71 16.82 -1.19 8.91
N LYS A 72 17.33 -1.72 10.04
CA LYS A 72 18.55 -2.52 10.07
C LYS A 72 18.39 -3.82 9.28
N ASP A 73 17.26 -4.50 9.46
CA ASP A 73 16.95 -5.73 8.71
C ASP A 73 16.85 -5.45 7.20
N ALA A 74 16.28 -4.31 6.83
CA ALA A 74 16.19 -3.87 5.43
C ALA A 74 17.57 -3.59 4.83
N GLU A 75 18.46 -2.94 5.59
CA GLU A 75 19.82 -2.67 5.15
C GLU A 75 20.64 -3.97 4.98
N GLU A 76 20.58 -4.88 5.94
CA GLU A 76 21.25 -6.19 5.85
C GLU A 76 20.71 -7.02 4.68
N TYR A 77 19.38 -7.01 4.48
CA TYR A 77 18.76 -7.72 3.37
C TYR A 77 19.23 -7.19 2.01
N TYR A 78 19.26 -5.86 1.84
CA TYR A 78 19.74 -5.25 0.60
C TYR A 78 21.18 -5.66 0.30
N LEU A 79 22.07 -5.54 1.29
CA LEU A 79 23.50 -5.87 1.13
C LEU A 79 23.71 -7.35 0.80
N LYS A 80 22.86 -8.25 1.28
CA LYS A 80 22.99 -9.68 1.03
C LYS A 80 22.41 -10.13 -0.33
N ASN A 81 21.33 -9.52 -0.79
CA ASN A 81 20.52 -10.07 -1.90
C ASN A 81 20.40 -9.18 -3.13
N MET A 82 20.74 -7.89 -3.03
CA MET A 82 20.49 -6.91 -4.09
C MET A 82 21.77 -6.25 -4.63
N ILE A 83 22.93 -6.63 -4.10
CA ILE A 83 24.22 -6.26 -4.70
C ILE A 83 24.40 -7.01 -6.02
N HIS A 84 24.79 -6.27 -7.04
CA HIS A 84 25.04 -6.80 -8.38
C HIS A 84 26.21 -6.05 -9.04
N ASP A 85 26.72 -6.63 -10.12
CA ASP A 85 27.79 -6.04 -10.91
C ASP A 85 27.24 -4.91 -11.80
N LYS A 86 27.67 -3.67 -11.52
CA LYS A 86 27.24 -2.47 -12.24
C LYS A 86 27.72 -2.42 -13.70
N SER A 87 28.73 -3.19 -14.05
CA SER A 87 29.21 -3.31 -15.42
C SER A 87 28.30 -4.20 -16.28
N ASP A 88 27.53 -5.10 -15.64
CA ASP A 88 26.61 -6.01 -16.31
C ASP A 88 25.16 -5.50 -16.23
N LYS A 89 24.64 -4.99 -17.34
CA LYS A 89 23.23 -4.56 -17.46
C LYS A 89 22.24 -5.70 -17.19
N LYS A 90 22.61 -6.96 -17.44
CA LYS A 90 21.72 -8.11 -17.21
C LYS A 90 21.58 -8.42 -15.72
N SER A 91 22.61 -8.17 -14.92
CA SER A 91 22.60 -8.43 -13.48
C SER A 91 21.56 -7.54 -12.76
N LYS A 92 21.51 -6.25 -13.10
CA LYS A 92 20.51 -5.30 -12.57
C LYS A 92 19.09 -5.69 -12.96
N GLN A 93 18.89 -6.11 -14.22
CA GLN A 93 17.57 -6.51 -14.71
C GLN A 93 17.05 -7.75 -13.96
N LYS A 94 17.91 -8.73 -13.64
CA LYS A 94 17.53 -9.91 -12.84
C LYS A 94 16.96 -9.52 -11.47
N ILE A 95 17.52 -8.51 -10.82
CA ILE A 95 16.99 -8.02 -9.53
C ILE A 95 15.61 -7.41 -9.75
N ILE A 96 15.45 -6.54 -10.74
CA ILE A 96 14.17 -5.87 -11.03
C ILE A 96 13.06 -6.89 -11.34
N ASP A 97 13.40 -7.98 -12.03
CA ASP A 97 12.48 -9.04 -12.39
C ASP A 97 12.11 -9.92 -11.19
N ASN A 98 13.05 -10.14 -10.26
CA ASN A 98 12.84 -10.94 -9.06
C ASN A 98 11.91 -10.28 -8.03
N TYR A 99 11.76 -8.96 -8.00
CA TYR A 99 10.96 -8.28 -6.98
C TYR A 99 9.71 -7.62 -7.55
N TYR A 100 8.60 -7.64 -6.81
CA TYR A 100 7.44 -6.82 -7.16
C TYR A 100 7.68 -5.34 -6.86
N LEU A 101 6.90 -4.45 -7.49
CA LEU A 101 7.03 -3.01 -7.24
C LEU A 101 6.75 -2.69 -5.76
N GLU A 102 5.74 -3.31 -5.17
CA GLU A 102 5.37 -3.12 -3.77
C GLU A 102 6.46 -3.62 -2.81
N ASP A 103 7.20 -4.68 -3.18
CA ASP A 103 8.34 -5.18 -2.40
C ASP A 103 9.45 -4.13 -2.35
N LEU A 104 9.81 -3.56 -3.51
CA LEU A 104 10.82 -2.51 -3.60
C LEU A 104 10.39 -1.24 -2.87
N ARG A 105 9.09 -0.87 -2.93
CA ARG A 105 8.53 0.25 -2.18
C ARG A 105 8.58 0.03 -0.68
N LYS A 106 8.27 -1.18 -0.20
CA LYS A 106 8.36 -1.54 1.22
C LYS A 106 9.81 -1.43 1.71
N LEU A 107 10.76 -1.96 0.94
CA LEU A 107 12.18 -1.85 1.27
C LEU A 107 12.65 -0.39 1.32
N TYR A 108 12.27 0.40 0.31
CA TYR A 108 12.54 1.84 0.27
C TYR A 108 11.95 2.57 1.49
N PHE A 109 10.71 2.28 1.85
CA PHE A 109 10.06 2.88 3.01
C PHE A 109 10.80 2.54 4.32
N LEU A 110 11.26 1.30 4.48
CA LEU A 110 12.00 0.89 5.68
C LEU A 110 13.34 1.64 5.82
N ILE A 111 13.99 1.98 4.71
CA ILE A 111 15.29 2.67 4.71
C ILE A 111 15.14 4.19 4.84
N PHE A 112 14.22 4.79 4.09
CA PHE A 112 14.08 6.25 3.98
C PHE A 112 12.90 6.83 4.77
N SER A 113 12.09 5.99 5.42
CA SER A 113 10.85 6.38 6.12
C SER A 113 9.91 7.23 5.26
N SER A 114 9.93 7.02 3.95
CA SER A 114 9.15 7.77 2.96
C SER A 114 8.61 6.86 1.88
N ASN A 115 7.43 7.20 1.36
CA ASN A 115 6.79 6.43 0.28
C ASN A 115 7.28 6.92 -1.08
N SER A 116 7.74 6.00 -1.93
CA SER A 116 8.05 6.30 -3.33
C SER A 116 6.91 5.90 -4.26
N LYS A 117 6.54 6.81 -5.16
CA LYS A 117 5.63 6.53 -6.29
C LYS A 117 6.38 6.17 -7.57
N ASP A 118 7.71 6.05 -7.49
CA ASP A 118 8.57 5.83 -8.65
C ASP A 118 8.44 4.41 -9.22
N LYS A 119 9.05 4.20 -10.39
CA LYS A 119 9.16 2.89 -11.04
C LYS A 119 10.26 2.05 -10.37
N LYS A 120 10.19 0.71 -10.52
CA LYS A 120 11.15 -0.25 -9.93
C LYS A 120 12.62 0.15 -10.09
N ILE A 121 13.02 0.51 -11.32
CA ILE A 121 14.40 0.90 -11.66
C ILE A 121 14.86 2.09 -10.82
N ILE A 122 14.04 3.15 -10.75
CA ILE A 122 14.36 4.38 -10.02
C ILE A 122 14.44 4.10 -8.51
N ILE A 123 13.57 3.24 -7.98
CA ILE A 123 13.61 2.85 -6.56
C ILE A 123 14.93 2.13 -6.26
N LEU A 124 15.33 1.19 -7.13
CA LEU A 124 16.58 0.46 -6.98
C LEU A 124 17.80 1.38 -7.07
N GLU A 125 17.80 2.35 -7.99
CA GLU A 125 18.89 3.34 -8.14
C GLU A 125 19.05 4.23 -6.90
N LYS A 126 17.94 4.64 -6.27
CA LYS A 126 17.99 5.40 -5.02
C LYS A 126 18.56 4.58 -3.86
N LEU A 127 18.22 3.29 -3.81
CA LEU A 127 18.79 2.35 -2.84
C LEU A 127 20.30 2.19 -3.09
N GLU A 128 20.71 1.92 -4.34
CA GLU A 128 22.12 1.83 -4.76
C GLU A 128 22.92 3.05 -4.29
N GLN A 129 22.41 4.25 -4.60
CA GLN A 129 23.07 5.51 -4.25
C GLN A 129 23.22 5.70 -2.73
N TYR A 130 22.22 5.29 -1.94
CA TYR A 130 22.28 5.37 -0.48
C TYR A 130 23.42 4.50 0.08
N PHE A 131 23.52 3.24 -0.33
CA PHE A 131 24.58 2.35 0.15
C PHE A 131 25.97 2.73 -0.39
N GLU A 132 26.05 3.26 -1.61
CA GLU A 132 27.30 3.84 -2.12
C GLU A 132 27.79 5.01 -1.27
N ASN A 133 26.90 5.94 -0.93
CA ASN A 133 27.26 7.09 -0.10
C ASN A 133 27.73 6.68 1.28
N ILE A 134 27.08 5.67 1.89
CA ILE A 134 27.52 5.09 3.17
C ILE A 134 28.91 4.45 3.03
N SER A 135 29.13 3.67 1.98
CA SER A 135 30.42 3.02 1.78
C SER A 135 31.54 4.03 1.55
N ARG A 136 31.27 5.12 0.81
CA ARG A 136 32.23 6.21 0.61
C ARG A 136 32.53 6.92 1.92
N ALA A 137 31.51 7.24 2.71
CA ALA A 137 31.67 7.89 4.01
C ALA A 137 32.46 7.05 5.03
N LYS A 138 32.42 5.72 4.93
CA LYS A 138 33.21 4.81 5.78
C LYS A 138 34.68 4.68 5.34
N ASN A 139 34.98 5.01 4.09
CA ASN A 139 36.34 4.95 3.52
C ASN A 139 37.04 6.32 3.53
N LEU A 140 36.40 7.34 4.12
CA LEU A 140 36.91 8.68 4.40
C LEU A 140 37.32 8.76 5.88
#